data_AF-A0A7W0WLW5-F1
#
_entry.id   AF-A0A7W0WLW5-F1
#
_cell.length_a   1.000
_cell.length_b   1.000
_cell.length_c   1.000
_cell.angle_alpha   90.00
_cell.angle_beta   90.00
_cell.angle_gamma   90.00
#
_symmetry.space_group_name_H-M   'P 1'
#
loop_
_entity.id
_entity.type
_entity.pdbx_description
1 polymer ?
#
loop_
_entity_poly.entity_id
_entity_poly.type
_entity_poly.pdbx_seq_one_letter_code
_entity_poly.pdbx_strand_id
1 'polypeptide(L)'
;MARNAWFRVALLALAAGAGRTLEAQSARTAETQTALAATSAGRPAPRPGAADSLAQIEAALADSVQRSREIEVMRETFAYAGGTRDPFASLINKDKSGPEIGDLALVGVYLDLRAPTNNVVVLRERGSSAKRHKMRVGDQLGRARLTQIRAR
;
A
#
# COMPACT_ATOMS: atom_id res chain seq x y z
N MET A 1 36.29 9.51 -39.98
CA MET A 1 36.27 10.99 -40.05
C MET A 1 34.96 11.49 -39.44
N ALA A 2 35.05 12.50 -38.54
CA ALA A 2 34.00 13.34 -37.91
C ALA A 2 32.88 12.61 -37.12
N ARG A 3 32.84 12.56 -35.77
CA ARG A 3 32.78 13.61 -34.71
C ARG A 3 31.51 14.49 -34.79
N ASN A 4 30.59 14.36 -33.82
CA ASN A 4 30.39 15.36 -32.76
C ASN A 4 29.25 15.00 -31.80
N ALA A 5 29.63 14.87 -30.52
CA ALA A 5 28.77 14.70 -29.35
C ALA A 5 28.66 16.04 -28.61
N TRP A 6 27.44 16.54 -28.42
CA TRP A 6 27.08 17.77 -27.70
C TRP A 6 25.96 17.35 -26.72
N PHE A 7 25.91 17.62 -25.41
CA PHE A 7 26.47 18.68 -24.59
C PHE A 7 26.86 18.15 -23.19
N ARG A 8 27.93 18.72 -22.64
CA ARG A 8 28.27 18.73 -21.21
C ARG A 8 27.71 20.00 -20.60
N VAL A 9 27.16 19.93 -19.39
CA VAL A 9 27.39 20.97 -18.37
C VAL A 9 27.46 20.28 -17.01
N ALA A 10 28.67 20.27 -16.45
CA ALA A 10 28.90 20.14 -15.02
C ALA A 10 29.19 21.56 -14.50
N LEU A 11 28.57 21.93 -13.38
CA LEU A 11 29.07 23.04 -12.57
C LEU A 11 29.11 22.59 -11.12
N LEU A 12 30.33 22.34 -10.67
CA LEU A 12 30.73 22.19 -9.28
C LEU A 12 31.04 23.60 -8.75
N ALA A 13 30.48 23.96 -7.60
CA ALA A 13 30.98 25.09 -6.81
C ALA A 13 30.97 24.72 -5.33
N LEU A 14 32.19 24.49 -4.85
CA LEU A 14 32.65 24.30 -3.49
C LEU A 14 32.60 25.64 -2.73
N ALA A 15 32.07 25.68 -1.52
CA ALA A 15 32.51 26.64 -0.49
C ALA A 15 32.06 26.20 0.92
N ALA A 16 33.06 26.03 1.78
CA ALA A 16 32.92 25.92 3.23
C ALA A 16 32.46 27.26 3.83
N GLY A 17 31.75 27.21 4.96
CA GLY A 17 31.38 28.42 5.71
C GLY A 17 30.51 28.12 6.91
N ALA A 18 31.12 28.12 8.09
CA ALA A 18 30.48 27.99 9.37
C ALA A 18 29.66 29.24 9.75
N GLY A 19 28.52 29.01 10.40
CA GLY A 19 27.97 29.87 11.43
C GLY A 19 27.10 31.05 10.98
N ARG A 20 26.03 31.25 11.77
CA ARG A 20 25.10 32.41 11.79
C ARG A 20 24.07 32.36 10.65
N THR A 21 22.77 32.41 10.88
CA THR A 21 22.01 33.29 11.79
C THR A 21 20.66 32.66 12.13
N LEU A 22 20.45 32.31 13.40
CA LEU A 22 19.13 32.13 14.01
C LEU A 22 18.57 33.51 14.34
N GLU A 23 18.02 34.25 13.37
CA GLU A 23 17.45 35.58 13.67
C GLU A 23 16.39 36.11 12.68
N ALA A 24 15.84 35.26 11.81
CA ALA A 24 14.91 35.72 10.77
C ALA A 24 13.43 35.32 10.97
N GLN A 25 13.05 34.80 12.15
CA GLN A 25 11.68 34.34 12.41
C GLN A 25 10.89 35.15 13.45
N SER A 26 11.51 36.12 14.14
CA SER A 26 10.82 36.89 15.20
C SER A 26 10.17 38.21 14.75
N ALA A 27 10.25 38.58 13.47
CA ALA A 27 9.75 39.89 12.99
C ALA A 27 8.35 39.86 12.34
N ARG A 28 7.74 38.69 12.10
CA ARG A 28 6.37 38.60 11.53
C ARG A 28 5.25 38.49 12.55
N THR A 29 5.58 38.38 13.84
CA THR A 29 4.59 38.19 14.91
C THR A 29 4.12 39.51 15.53
N ALA A 30 4.74 40.65 15.20
CA ALA A 30 4.49 41.92 15.86
C ALA A 30 3.41 42.80 15.21
N GLU A 31 3.06 42.59 13.93
CA GLU A 31 2.11 43.48 13.22
C GLU A 31 0.66 42.99 13.22
N THR A 32 0.39 41.76 13.68
CA THR A 32 -0.99 41.25 13.78
C THR A 32 -1.64 41.54 15.14
N GLN A 33 -0.90 42.06 16.12
CA GLN A 33 -1.41 42.24 17.49
C GLN A 33 -1.96 43.65 17.80
N THR A 34 -1.95 44.59 16.84
CA THR A 34 -2.49 45.95 17.06
C THR A 34 -3.86 46.20 16.43
N ALA A 35 -4.56 45.16 15.97
CA ALA A 35 -5.89 45.28 15.34
C ALA A 35 -7.08 44.73 16.17
N LEU A 36 -6.88 44.35 17.44
CA LEU A 36 -7.96 43.81 18.30
C LEU A 36 -8.18 44.58 19.61
N ALA A 37 -7.84 45.88 19.65
CA ALA A 37 -8.02 46.73 20.83
C ALA A 37 -9.24 47.67 20.77
N ALA A 38 -10.29 47.31 20.02
CA ALA A 38 -11.54 48.07 19.99
C ALA A 38 -12.76 47.16 19.85
N THR A 39 -13.16 46.50 20.93
CA THR A 39 -14.55 46.13 21.22
C THR A 39 -14.65 45.83 22.72
N SER A 40 -14.96 46.87 23.49
CA SER A 40 -15.43 46.75 24.86
C SER A 40 -16.89 47.16 24.90
N ALA A 41 -17.80 46.21 24.73
CA ALA A 41 -19.17 46.29 25.25
C ALA A 41 -19.87 44.95 25.07
N GLY A 42 -20.17 44.29 26.19
CA GLY A 42 -21.01 43.10 26.23
C GLY A 42 -20.31 41.93 26.89
N ARG A 43 -20.43 41.84 28.22
CA ARG A 43 -20.27 40.56 28.93
C ARG A 43 -21.37 39.63 28.40
N PRO A 44 -21.06 38.56 27.62
CA PRO A 44 -22.10 37.60 27.32
C PRO A 44 -22.45 36.92 28.64
N ALA A 45 -23.75 36.91 28.97
CA ALA A 45 -24.29 36.04 30.01
C ALA A 45 -23.77 34.60 29.77
N PRO A 46 -23.47 33.83 30.84
CA PRO A 46 -23.00 32.47 30.67
C PRO A 46 -24.03 31.71 29.83
N ARG A 47 -23.65 31.28 28.62
CA ARG A 47 -24.49 30.38 27.83
C ARG A 47 -24.65 29.10 28.65
N PRO A 48 -25.88 28.70 29.00
CA PRO A 48 -26.13 27.36 29.51
C PRO A 48 -25.77 26.41 28.36
N GLY A 49 -24.62 25.76 28.45
CA GLY A 49 -24.10 24.94 27.36
C GLY A 49 -22.58 24.77 27.35
N ALA A 50 -21.82 25.75 27.86
CA ALA A 50 -20.35 25.61 27.93
C ALA A 50 -19.92 24.62 29.03
N ALA A 51 -20.60 24.65 30.17
CA ALA A 51 -20.45 23.65 31.23
C ALA A 51 -20.93 22.27 30.76
N ASP A 52 -22.01 22.22 29.98
CA ASP A 52 -22.54 20.99 29.42
C ASP A 52 -21.60 20.37 28.39
N SER A 53 -20.85 21.20 27.65
CA SER A 53 -19.86 20.73 26.68
C SER A 53 -18.64 20.07 27.36
N LEU A 54 -18.14 20.66 28.45
CA LEU A 54 -17.05 20.05 29.23
C LEU A 54 -17.51 18.77 29.93
N ALA A 55 -18.71 18.78 30.51
CA ALA A 55 -19.32 17.60 31.13
C ALA A 55 -19.57 16.47 30.10
N GLN A 56 -19.99 16.81 28.88
CA GLN A 56 -20.16 15.84 27.79
C GLN A 56 -18.82 15.27 27.30
N ILE A 57 -17.77 16.08 27.23
CA ILE A 57 -16.42 15.61 26.88
C ILE A 57 -15.90 14.64 27.96
N GLU A 58 -16.09 14.98 29.24
CA GLU A 58 -15.68 14.13 30.35
C GLU A 58 -16.48 12.81 30.41
N ALA A 59 -17.78 12.87 30.16
CA ALA A 59 -18.64 11.69 30.05
C ALA A 59 -18.27 10.80 28.85
N ALA A 60 -17.97 11.39 27.69
CA ALA A 60 -17.50 10.64 26.52
C ALA A 60 -16.12 10.00 26.75
N LEU A 61 -15.23 10.69 27.48
CA LEU A 61 -13.94 10.14 27.87
C LEU A 61 -14.12 8.96 28.84
N ALA A 62 -14.99 9.10 29.85
CA ALA A 62 -15.32 8.03 30.79
C ALA A 62 -15.91 6.79 30.08
N ASP A 63 -16.86 6.99 29.15
CA ASP A 63 -17.43 5.90 28.33
C ASP A 63 -16.35 5.22 27.47
N SER A 64 -15.47 6.00 26.84
CA SER A 64 -14.36 5.44 26.04
C SER A 64 -13.39 4.61 26.87
N VAL A 65 -13.06 5.04 28.10
CA VAL A 65 -12.17 4.32 29.01
C VAL A 65 -12.86 3.05 29.54
N GLN A 66 -14.14 3.10 29.89
CA GLN A 66 -14.90 1.92 30.29
C GLN A 66 -15.02 0.90 29.15
N ARG A 67 -15.38 1.35 27.95
CA ARG A 67 -15.46 0.48 26.76
C ARG A 67 -14.11 -0.14 26.40
N SER A 68 -13.01 0.58 26.58
CA SER A 68 -11.66 0.02 26.36
C SER A 68 -11.25 -1.07 27.35
N ARG A 69 -11.86 -1.08 28.55
CA ARG A 69 -11.63 -2.12 29.58
C ARG A 69 -12.56 -3.33 29.38
N GLU A 70 -13.73 -3.11 28.79
CA GLU A 70 -14.70 -4.18 28.45
C GLU A 70 -14.30 -4.92 27.17
N ILE A 71 -13.64 -4.24 26.23
CA ILE A 71 -13.15 -4.84 24.97
C ILE A 71 -11.69 -5.25 25.14
N GLU A 72 -11.46 -6.50 25.55
CA GLU A 72 -10.14 -7.11 25.57
C GLU A 72 -9.69 -7.45 24.13
N VAL A 73 -8.87 -6.59 23.53
CA VAL A 73 -8.28 -6.84 22.21
C VAL A 73 -7.02 -7.68 22.35
N MET A 74 -7.13 -8.98 22.09
CA MET A 74 -5.96 -9.85 21.99
C MET A 74 -5.24 -9.62 20.65
N ARG A 75 -4.03 -9.03 20.70
CA ARG A 75 -3.17 -8.89 19.52
C ARG A 75 -2.25 -10.10 19.41
N GLU A 76 -2.51 -10.96 18.44
CA GLU A 76 -1.58 -12.03 18.09
C GLU A 76 -0.35 -11.42 17.41
N THR A 77 0.85 -11.79 17.89
CA THR A 77 2.13 -11.39 17.28
C THR A 77 2.90 -12.65 16.92
N PHE A 78 3.12 -12.87 15.63
CA PHE A 78 3.87 -14.01 15.12
C PHE A 78 5.32 -13.62 14.87
N ALA A 79 6.25 -14.35 15.48
CA ALA A 79 7.68 -14.26 15.18
C ALA A 79 8.11 -15.50 14.40
N TYR A 80 8.56 -15.31 13.17
CA TYR A 80 9.11 -16.38 12.34
C TYR A 80 10.62 -16.41 12.54
N ALA A 81 11.13 -17.46 13.19
CA ALA A 81 12.56 -17.64 13.34
C ALA A 81 13.23 -17.79 11.97
N GLY A 82 14.39 -17.15 11.80
CA GLY A 82 15.17 -17.18 10.56
C GLY A 82 15.84 -18.53 10.34
N GLY A 83 15.08 -19.50 9.83
CA GLY A 83 15.67 -20.69 9.19
C GLY A 83 16.30 -20.33 7.85
N THR A 84 17.05 -21.26 7.25
CA THR A 84 17.75 -21.06 5.96
C THR A 84 16.80 -20.64 4.82
N ARG A 85 15.50 -20.92 4.95
CA ARG A 85 14.49 -20.60 3.94
C ARG A 85 13.51 -19.57 4.50
N ASP A 86 13.48 -18.39 3.86
CA ASP A 86 12.52 -17.34 4.18
C ASP A 86 11.09 -17.81 3.88
N PRO A 87 10.18 -17.84 4.89
CA PRO A 87 8.79 -18.24 4.69
C PRO A 87 8.01 -17.26 3.80
N PHE A 88 8.47 -16.02 3.65
CA PHE A 88 7.80 -14.97 2.88
C PHE A 88 8.36 -14.77 1.47
N ALA A 89 9.41 -15.49 1.09
CA ALA A 89 10.02 -15.40 -0.23
C ALA A 89 8.99 -15.63 -1.37
N SER A 90 7.96 -16.44 -1.11
CA SER A 90 6.87 -16.70 -2.06
C SER A 90 5.93 -15.51 -2.29
N LEU A 91 5.86 -14.56 -1.34
CA LEU A 91 5.06 -13.34 -1.46
C LEU A 91 5.85 -12.23 -2.16
N ILE A 92 7.15 -12.11 -1.87
CA ILE A 92 8.02 -11.09 -2.47
C ILE A 92 8.19 -11.33 -3.98
N ASN A 93 8.22 -12.59 -4.40
CA ASN A 93 8.37 -12.96 -5.81
C ASN A 93 7.04 -13.06 -6.58
N LYS A 94 5.95 -12.45 -6.09
CA LYS A 94 4.60 -12.55 -6.67
C LYS A 94 4.55 -12.14 -8.15
N ASP A 95 5.33 -11.14 -8.54
CA ASP A 95 5.32 -10.61 -9.91
C ASP A 95 6.00 -11.54 -10.93
N LYS A 96 6.76 -12.54 -10.47
CA LYS A 96 7.53 -13.44 -11.34
C LYS A 96 6.80 -14.73 -11.68
N SER A 97 5.61 -15.01 -11.12
CA SER A 97 4.99 -16.32 -11.29
C SER A 97 4.38 -16.57 -12.67
N GLY A 98 4.24 -15.57 -13.54
CA GLY A 98 3.53 -15.72 -14.82
C GLY A 98 2.00 -15.60 -14.65
N PRO A 99 1.22 -15.85 -15.71
CA PRO A 99 -0.23 -15.62 -15.69
C PRO A 99 -0.95 -16.52 -14.67
N GLU A 100 -1.90 -15.95 -13.93
CA GLU A 100 -2.72 -16.69 -12.96
C GLU A 100 -3.92 -17.37 -13.62
N ILE A 101 -4.50 -18.38 -12.96
CA ILE A 101 -5.68 -19.12 -13.46
C ILE A 101 -6.89 -18.21 -13.69
N GLY A 102 -7.08 -17.17 -12.85
CA GLY A 102 -8.19 -16.23 -12.99
C GLY A 102 -8.12 -15.40 -14.27
N ASP A 103 -6.91 -15.19 -14.79
CA ASP A 103 -6.65 -14.43 -16.00
C ASP A 103 -6.70 -15.30 -17.25
N LEU A 104 -7.07 -16.57 -17.14
CA LEU A 104 -7.07 -17.52 -18.25
C LEU A 104 -8.49 -18.01 -18.54
N ALA A 105 -8.81 -18.05 -19.83
CA ALA A 105 -10.02 -18.65 -20.34
C ALA A 105 -9.68 -19.99 -21.00
N LEU A 106 -10.43 -21.03 -20.65
CA LEU A 106 -10.37 -22.31 -21.37
C LEU A 106 -10.91 -22.13 -22.79
N VAL A 107 -10.10 -22.45 -23.79
CA VAL A 107 -10.49 -22.37 -25.21
C VAL A 107 -10.94 -23.74 -25.71
N GLY A 108 -10.22 -24.79 -25.33
CA GLY A 108 -10.52 -26.14 -25.78
C GLY A 108 -9.66 -27.18 -25.09
N VAL A 109 -10.10 -28.42 -25.21
CA VAL A 109 -9.42 -29.60 -24.66
C VAL A 109 -9.31 -30.64 -25.77
N TYR A 110 -8.10 -31.11 -26.02
CA TYR A 110 -7.84 -32.26 -26.85
C TYR A 110 -7.72 -33.48 -25.95
N LEU A 111 -8.69 -34.38 -26.07
CA LEU A 111 -8.73 -35.63 -25.33
C LEU A 111 -8.26 -36.77 -26.24
N ASP A 112 -7.26 -37.51 -25.78
CA ASP A 112 -6.92 -38.81 -26.32
C ASP A 112 -7.63 -39.88 -25.48
N LEU A 113 -8.64 -40.52 -26.07
CA LEU A 113 -9.45 -41.53 -25.39
C LEU A 113 -8.66 -42.82 -25.10
N ARG A 114 -7.57 -43.06 -25.82
CA ARG A 114 -6.73 -44.27 -25.63
C ARG A 114 -5.67 -44.06 -24.56
N ALA A 115 -5.14 -42.85 -24.44
CA ALA A 115 -4.08 -42.51 -23.51
C ALA A 115 -4.39 -41.18 -22.78
N PRO A 116 -4.99 -41.22 -21.57
CA PRO A 116 -5.40 -40.01 -20.85
C PRO A 116 -4.24 -39.11 -20.42
N THR A 117 -3.00 -39.61 -20.46
CA THR A 117 -1.78 -38.83 -20.20
C THR A 117 -1.43 -37.88 -21.34
N ASN A 118 -1.94 -38.12 -22.55
CA ASN A 118 -1.69 -37.29 -23.74
C ASN A 118 -2.70 -36.15 -23.90
N ASN A 119 -3.61 -35.99 -22.93
CA ASN A 119 -4.60 -34.92 -22.97
C ASN A 119 -3.91 -33.55 -22.94
N VAL A 120 -4.39 -32.64 -23.79
CA VAL A 120 -3.85 -31.27 -23.88
C VAL A 120 -4.98 -30.28 -23.65
N VAL A 121 -4.72 -29.32 -22.77
CA VAL A 121 -5.59 -28.17 -22.55
C VAL A 121 -5.01 -26.95 -23.26
N VAL A 122 -5.87 -26.18 -23.92
CA VAL A 122 -5.50 -24.89 -24.51
C VAL A 122 -6.19 -23.79 -23.73
N LEU A 123 -5.37 -22.95 -23.09
CA LEU A 123 -5.79 -21.78 -22.34
C LEU A 123 -5.44 -20.52 -23.14
N ARG A 124 -6.26 -19.48 -23.03
CA ARG A 124 -5.98 -18.16 -23.57
C ARG A 124 -6.00 -17.13 -22.46
N GLU A 125 -5.01 -16.24 -22.43
CA GLU A 125 -5.02 -15.09 -21.52
C GLU A 125 -6.21 -14.17 -21.83
N ARG A 126 -6.98 -13.88 -20.78
CA ARG A 126 -8.07 -12.91 -20.73
C ARG A 126 -7.46 -11.53 -20.52
N GLY A 127 -6.93 -10.98 -21.61
CA GLY A 127 -6.31 -9.67 -21.62
C GLY A 127 -5.86 -9.30 -23.03
N SER A 128 -5.16 -8.17 -23.17
CA SER A 128 -4.76 -7.63 -24.48
C SER A 128 -3.79 -8.53 -25.25
N SER A 129 -3.05 -9.41 -24.55
CA SER A 129 -2.04 -10.25 -25.20
C SER A 129 -2.62 -11.46 -25.95
N ALA A 130 -3.87 -11.85 -25.69
CA ALA A 130 -4.57 -13.01 -26.30
C ALA A 130 -3.72 -14.28 -26.50
N LYS A 131 -2.66 -14.47 -25.69
CA LYS A 131 -1.66 -15.52 -25.89
C LYS A 131 -2.27 -16.88 -25.55
N ARG A 132 -2.01 -17.87 -26.39
CA ARG A 132 -2.47 -19.24 -26.20
C ARG A 132 -1.38 -20.08 -25.55
N HIS A 133 -1.74 -20.77 -24.48
CA HIS A 133 -0.88 -21.69 -23.74
C HIS A 133 -1.41 -23.10 -23.93
N LYS A 134 -0.55 -24.00 -24.43
CA LYS A 134 -0.85 -25.43 -24.53
C LYS A 134 -0.21 -26.11 -23.33
N MET A 135 -1.00 -26.86 -22.58
CA MET A 135 -0.56 -27.46 -21.32
C MET A 135 -0.98 -28.93 -21.22
N ARG A 136 -0.15 -29.71 -20.52
CA ARG A 136 -0.36 -31.11 -20.16
C ARG A 136 -0.37 -31.28 -18.64
N VAL A 137 -0.81 -32.45 -18.19
CA VAL A 137 -0.76 -32.82 -16.78
C VAL A 137 0.68 -32.72 -16.27
N GLY A 138 0.88 -32.02 -15.15
CA GLY A 138 2.18 -31.75 -14.55
C GLY A 138 2.75 -30.36 -14.88
N ASP A 139 2.24 -29.70 -15.92
CA ASP A 139 2.71 -28.36 -16.30
C ASP A 139 2.33 -27.32 -15.24
N GLN A 140 3.24 -26.36 -15.03
CA GLN A 140 3.06 -25.26 -14.10
C GLN A 140 2.51 -24.03 -14.82
N LEU A 141 1.56 -23.38 -14.18
CA LEU A 141 0.93 -22.14 -14.63
C LEU A 141 0.82 -21.20 -13.46
N GLY A 142 1.54 -20.09 -13.50
CA GLY A 142 1.56 -19.22 -12.34
C GLY A 142 2.17 -19.98 -11.15
N ARG A 143 1.35 -20.06 -10.11
CA ARG A 143 1.59 -20.81 -8.88
C ARG A 143 0.84 -22.15 -8.84
N ALA A 144 -0.01 -22.40 -9.82
CA ALA A 144 -0.81 -23.62 -9.91
C ALA A 144 -0.11 -24.65 -10.79
N ARG A 145 -0.48 -25.91 -10.61
CA ARG A 145 -0.03 -27.03 -11.44
C ARG A 145 -1.23 -27.78 -11.97
N LEU A 146 -1.19 -28.18 -13.24
CA LEU A 146 -2.26 -28.97 -13.85
C LEU A 146 -2.18 -30.41 -13.32
N THR A 147 -3.23 -30.87 -12.64
CA THR A 147 -3.23 -32.20 -12.00
C THR A 147 -3.96 -33.25 -12.82
N GLN A 148 -5.08 -32.90 -13.44
CA GLN A 148 -5.91 -33.81 -14.23
C GLN A 148 -6.65 -33.07 -15.33
N ILE A 149 -6.92 -33.77 -16.43
CA ILE A 149 -7.75 -33.31 -17.55
C ILE A 149 -8.80 -34.39 -17.81
N ARG A 150 -10.08 -34.05 -17.62
CA ARG A 150 -11.21 -34.98 -17.76
C ARG A 150 -12.38 -34.30 -18.46
N ALA A 151 -13.20 -35.09 -19.15
CA ALA A 151 -14.52 -34.66 -19.58
C ALA A 151 -15.43 -34.52 -18.34
N ARG A 152 -16.33 -33.54 -18.38
CA ARG A 152 -17.27 -33.22 -17.29
C ARG A 152 -18.40 -34.24 -17.22
#